data_AF-A0A1Y1S6H0-F1
#
_entry.id   AF-A0A1Y1S6H0-F1
#
_cell.length_a   1.000
_cell.length_b   1.000
_cell.length_c   1.000
_cell.angle_alpha   90.00
_cell.angle_beta   90.00
_cell.angle_gamma   90.00
#
_symmetry.space_group_name_H-M   'P 1'
#
loop_
_entity.id
_entity.type
_entity.pdbx_description
1 polymer ?
#
loop_
_entity_poly.entity_id
_entity_poly.type
_entity_poly.pdbx_seq_one_letter_code
_entity_poly.pdbx_strand_id
1 'polypeptide(L)'
;MLKLLGFTLVIVSKLLVFRKMRRMQTVSGISLKSNTCMLIGYVLQFSNPKEWSDVSLYHLSSNLCKIAMLEYQIGIIVLILFKYNKTYDKQADKMSIWILMLISLGIGLLGSIRRGGFIEAFWCVGVVLESLSVIPQLVMMQESGDCESMNGRILFYYSTGKTLNLVDDIGRGRVFNSLIGLFGLALVADFIRVYYKHIRVNIEEKFRRQK
;
A
#
# COMPACT_ATOMS: atom_id res chain seq x y z
N MET A 1 1.71 13.12 -16.60
CA MET A 1 0.24 13.01 -16.43
C MET A 1 -0.16 11.66 -15.85
N LEU A 2 0.31 10.53 -16.41
CA LEU A 2 -0.02 9.17 -15.93
C LEU A 2 0.27 8.95 -14.44
N LYS A 3 1.42 9.38 -13.94
CA LYS A 3 1.76 9.25 -12.50
C LYS A 3 0.79 9.98 -11.56
N LEU A 4 0.29 11.15 -11.97
CA LEU A 4 -0.70 11.89 -11.19
C LEU A 4 -2.04 11.15 -11.16
N LEU A 5 -2.49 10.64 -12.31
CA LEU A 5 -3.69 9.79 -12.38
C LEU A 5 -3.55 8.54 -11.51
N GLY A 6 -2.37 7.90 -11.53
CA GLY A 6 -2.08 6.76 -10.68
C GLY A 6 -2.18 7.08 -9.19
N PHE A 7 -1.63 8.20 -8.74
CA PHE A 7 -1.81 8.68 -7.37
C PHE A 7 -3.29 8.93 -7.01
N THR A 8 -4.05 9.57 -7.90
CA THR A 8 -5.47 9.83 -7.68
C THR A 8 -6.27 8.53 -7.51
N LEU A 9 -6.04 7.51 -8.35
CA LEU A 9 -6.74 6.23 -8.22
C LEU A 9 -6.38 5.49 -6.93
N VAL A 10 -5.11 5.55 -6.50
CA VAL A 10 -4.68 5.00 -5.20
C VAL A 10 -5.38 5.72 -4.05
N ILE A 11 -5.52 7.05 -4.12
CA ILE A 11 -6.28 7.83 -3.12
C ILE A 11 -7.75 7.42 -3.11
N VAL A 12 -8.39 7.27 -4.27
CA VAL A 12 -9.77 6.80 -4.37
C VAL A 12 -9.94 5.43 -3.70
N SER A 13 -9.02 4.49 -3.95
CA SER A 13 -9.03 3.18 -3.29
C SER A 13 -8.95 3.31 -1.76
N LYS A 14 -8.02 4.12 -1.25
CA LYS A 14 -7.87 4.42 0.17
C LYS A 14 -9.15 5.01 0.77
N LEU A 15 -9.73 6.03 0.14
CA LEU A 15 -10.98 6.66 0.60
C LEU A 15 -12.15 5.66 0.65
N LEU A 16 -12.21 4.71 -0.28
CA LEU A 16 -13.22 3.64 -0.25
C LEU A 16 -13.04 2.69 0.94
N VAL A 17 -11.79 2.30 1.27
CA VAL A 17 -11.48 1.53 2.49
C VAL A 17 -11.95 2.28 3.73
N PHE A 18 -11.56 3.56 3.85
CA PHE A 18 -11.93 4.37 5.01
C PHE A 18 -13.44 4.58 5.15
N ARG A 19 -14.15 4.83 4.05
CA ARG A 19 -15.60 4.94 4.03
C ARG A 19 -16.26 3.62 4.46
N LYS A 20 -15.75 2.47 4.01
CA LYS A 20 -16.28 1.15 4.38
C LYS A 20 -16.05 0.87 5.87
N MET A 21 -14.83 1.09 6.35
CA MET A 21 -14.45 0.96 7.75
C MET A 21 -15.33 1.85 8.66
N ARG A 22 -15.53 3.13 8.31
CA ARG A 22 -16.44 4.03 9.05
C ARG A 22 -17.89 3.55 9.00
N ARG A 23 -18.36 2.98 7.89
CA ARG A 23 -19.74 2.47 7.83
C ARG A 23 -19.94 1.25 8.71
N MET A 24 -18.99 0.33 8.69
CA MET A 24 -19.09 -0.94 9.41
C MET A 24 -18.62 -0.83 10.87
N GLN A 25 -18.00 0.30 11.26
CA GLN A 25 -17.43 0.53 12.59
C GLN A 25 -16.46 -0.58 13.03
N THR A 26 -15.71 -1.15 12.09
CA THR A 26 -14.77 -2.27 12.32
C THR A 26 -13.52 -2.10 11.47
N VAL A 27 -12.39 -2.59 11.98
CA VAL A 27 -11.11 -2.74 11.27
C VAL A 27 -10.74 -4.21 11.04
N SER A 28 -11.71 -5.12 11.13
CA SER A 28 -11.48 -6.55 10.84
C SER A 28 -10.90 -6.73 9.43
N GLY A 29 -9.90 -7.58 9.30
CA GLY A 29 -9.18 -7.81 8.04
C GLY A 29 -8.29 -6.64 7.57
N ILE A 30 -8.01 -5.61 8.39
CA ILE A 30 -7.02 -4.57 8.06
C ILE A 30 -5.76 -4.75 8.91
N SER A 31 -4.61 -4.94 8.27
CA SER A 31 -3.32 -5.10 8.93
C SER A 31 -2.77 -3.75 9.39
N LEU A 32 -2.52 -3.63 10.70
CA LEU A 32 -1.82 -2.47 11.26
C LEU A 32 -0.40 -2.41 10.71
N LYS A 33 0.27 -3.56 10.64
CA LYS A 33 1.68 -3.65 10.22
C LYS A 33 1.89 -3.21 8.78
N SER A 34 0.98 -3.59 7.87
CA SER A 34 0.96 -3.11 6.49
C SER A 34 0.85 -1.58 6.42
N ASN A 35 -0.12 -0.99 7.11
CA ASN A 35 -0.33 0.46 7.11
C ASN A 35 0.86 1.21 7.73
N THR A 36 1.48 0.67 8.78
CA THR A 36 2.70 1.21 9.39
C THR A 36 3.89 1.18 8.43
N CYS A 37 4.17 0.04 7.77
CA CYS A 37 5.23 -0.04 6.75
C CYS A 37 4.98 0.94 5.61
N MET A 38 3.73 1.06 5.16
CA MET A 38 3.35 1.98 4.09
C MET A 38 3.55 3.45 4.51
N LEU A 39 3.21 3.81 5.75
CA LEU A 39 3.47 5.15 6.29
C LEU A 39 4.97 5.47 6.31
N ILE A 40 5.78 4.55 6.84
CA ILE A 40 7.24 4.73 6.88
C ILE A 40 7.79 4.88 5.45
N GLY A 41 7.34 4.03 4.53
CA GLY A 41 7.72 4.10 3.12
C GLY A 41 7.39 5.46 2.49
N TYR A 42 6.19 6.00 2.73
CA TYR A 42 5.79 7.33 2.26
C TYR A 42 6.61 8.45 2.89
N VAL A 43 6.85 8.41 4.20
CA VAL A 43 7.67 9.42 4.88
C VAL A 43 9.07 9.48 4.25
N LEU A 44 9.71 8.33 4.07
CA LEU A 44 11.05 8.25 3.46
C LEU A 44 11.08 8.76 2.02
N GLN A 45 10.07 8.42 1.20
CA GLN A 45 9.98 8.89 -0.18
C GLN A 45 9.74 10.40 -0.28
N PHE A 46 8.91 10.96 0.60
CA PHE A 46 8.48 12.35 0.51
C PHE A 46 9.41 13.32 1.26
N SER A 47 10.47 12.81 1.89
CA SER A 47 11.43 13.60 2.66
C SER A 47 12.36 14.46 1.82
N ASN A 48 12.47 14.24 0.50
CA ASN A 48 13.40 14.98 -0.35
C ASN A 48 12.92 16.43 -0.59
N PRO A 49 13.60 17.46 -0.05
CA PRO A 49 13.15 18.86 -0.17
C PRO A 49 13.10 19.36 -1.62
N LYS A 50 13.93 18.80 -2.52
CA LYS A 50 13.95 19.17 -3.94
C LYS A 50 12.63 18.88 -4.66
N GLU A 51 11.83 17.94 -4.15
CA GLU A 51 10.52 17.65 -4.74
C GLU A 51 9.44 18.68 -4.38
N TRP A 52 9.73 19.58 -3.44
CA TRP A 52 8.77 20.54 -2.90
C TRP A 52 9.00 21.98 -3.37
N SER A 53 10.12 22.27 -4.04
CA SER A 53 10.49 23.63 -4.47
C SER A 53 9.82 24.10 -5.76
N ASP A 54 9.29 23.18 -6.57
CA ASP A 54 8.70 23.53 -7.87
C ASP A 54 7.22 23.95 -7.74
N VAL A 55 6.88 25.10 -8.34
CA VAL A 55 5.54 25.73 -8.21
C VAL A 55 4.62 25.42 -9.40
N SER A 56 4.96 24.48 -10.28
CA SER A 56 4.09 24.14 -11.40
C SER A 56 2.79 23.46 -10.93
N LEU A 57 1.68 23.65 -11.66
CA LEU A 57 0.40 23.02 -11.33
C LEU A 57 0.50 21.50 -11.16
N TYR A 58 1.36 20.86 -11.95
CA TYR A 58 1.64 19.42 -11.86
C TYR A 58 2.32 19.05 -10.54
N HIS A 59 3.37 19.78 -10.14
CA HIS A 59 4.10 19.53 -8.90
C HIS A 59 3.23 19.83 -7.67
N LEU A 60 2.47 20.93 -7.70
CA LEU A 60 1.50 21.26 -6.66
C LEU A 60 0.46 20.14 -6.48
N SER A 61 -0.16 19.69 -7.58
CA SER A 61 -1.14 18.60 -7.55
C SER A 61 -0.53 17.29 -7.03
N SER A 62 0.68 16.96 -7.45
CA SER A 62 1.40 15.78 -6.97
C SER A 62 1.70 15.87 -5.48
N ASN A 63 2.07 17.03 -4.97
CA ASN A 63 2.37 17.25 -3.56
C ASN A 63 1.12 17.16 -2.68
N LEU A 64 -0.03 17.67 -3.16
CA LEU A 64 -1.32 17.44 -2.51
C LEU A 64 -1.67 15.95 -2.41
N CYS A 65 -1.42 15.17 -3.46
CA CYS A 65 -1.61 13.72 -3.41
C CYS A 65 -0.73 13.04 -2.35
N LYS A 66 0.54 13.44 -2.24
CA LYS A 66 1.48 12.91 -1.22
C LYS A 66 0.97 13.19 0.20
N ILE A 67 0.52 14.43 0.45
CA ILE A 67 -0.05 14.83 1.75
C ILE A 67 -1.30 13.99 2.06
N ALA A 68 -2.24 13.89 1.12
CA ALA A 68 -3.46 13.09 1.31
C ALA A 68 -3.16 11.61 1.60
N MET A 69 -2.13 11.04 0.97
CA MET A 69 -1.69 9.68 1.26
C MET A 69 -1.09 9.54 2.67
N LEU A 70 -0.28 10.49 3.14
CA LEU A 70 0.26 10.50 4.50
C LEU A 70 -0.84 10.62 5.54
N GLU A 71 -1.72 11.63 5.39
CA GLU A 71 -2.85 11.86 6.29
C GLU A 71 -3.75 10.64 6.41
N TYR A 72 -4.05 10.00 5.28
CA TYR A 72 -4.82 8.76 5.26
C TYR A 72 -4.15 7.68 6.11
N GLN A 73 -2.84 7.45 5.95
CA GLN A 73 -2.16 6.39 6.67
C GLN A 73 -2.11 6.63 8.17
N ILE A 74 -1.79 7.87 8.56
CA ILE A 74 -1.84 8.29 9.96
C ILE A 74 -3.26 8.06 10.51
N GLY A 75 -4.28 8.48 9.76
CA GLY A 75 -5.69 8.33 10.14
C GLY A 75 -6.11 6.87 10.34
N ILE A 76 -5.74 5.96 9.43
CA ILE A 76 -6.04 4.52 9.58
C ILE A 76 -5.33 3.94 10.80
N ILE A 77 -4.04 4.23 10.98
CA ILE A 77 -3.27 3.74 12.13
C ILE A 77 -3.89 4.22 13.45
N VAL A 78 -4.24 5.51 13.55
CA VAL A 78 -4.92 6.08 14.72
C VAL A 78 -6.27 5.40 14.95
N LEU A 79 -7.04 5.15 13.90
CA LEU A 79 -8.34 4.49 14.03
C LEU A 79 -8.21 3.03 14.48
N ILE A 80 -7.21 2.29 14.00
CA ILE A 80 -6.92 0.93 14.46
C ILE A 80 -6.46 0.95 15.93
N LEU A 81 -5.55 1.85 16.29
CA LEU A 81 -4.94 1.87 17.64
C LEU A 81 -5.90 2.37 18.72
N PHE A 82 -6.76 3.35 18.43
CA PHE A 82 -7.54 4.02 19.47
C PHE A 82 -9.05 3.79 19.36
N LYS A 83 -9.65 3.88 18.16
CA LYS A 83 -11.11 3.85 18.01
C LYS A 83 -11.68 2.45 17.82
N TYR A 84 -11.08 1.67 16.94
CA TYR A 84 -11.55 0.35 16.51
C TYR A 84 -10.65 -0.80 16.99
N ASN A 85 -9.78 -0.55 17.98
CA ASN A 85 -8.80 -1.51 18.52
C ASN A 85 -9.42 -2.86 18.89
N LYS A 86 -10.65 -2.86 19.43
CA LYS A 86 -11.37 -4.08 19.82
C LYS A 86 -11.66 -5.03 18.64
N THR A 87 -11.76 -4.50 17.43
CA THR A 87 -12.03 -5.28 16.20
C THR A 87 -10.76 -5.61 15.40
N TYR A 88 -9.59 -5.23 15.92
CA TYR A 88 -8.31 -5.52 15.27
C TYR A 88 -7.80 -6.91 15.67
N ASP A 89 -7.63 -7.77 14.68
CA ASP A 89 -7.13 -9.13 14.87
C ASP A 89 -5.59 -9.16 14.94
N LYS A 90 -5.09 -9.03 16.18
CA LYS A 90 -3.66 -9.15 16.50
C LYS A 90 -3.11 -10.55 16.25
N GLN A 91 -3.94 -11.59 16.34
CA GLN A 91 -3.50 -12.96 16.19
C GLN A 91 -3.24 -13.28 14.72
N ALA A 92 -4.05 -12.75 13.80
CA ALA A 92 -3.83 -12.91 12.36
C ALA A 92 -2.70 -12.02 11.82
N ASP A 93 -2.46 -10.82 12.37
CA ASP A 93 -1.39 -9.91 11.92
C ASP A 93 0.00 -10.33 12.46
N LYS A 94 0.48 -11.53 12.10
CA LYS A 94 1.71 -12.14 12.65
C LYS A 94 3.01 -11.63 12.03
N MET A 95 2.99 -11.14 10.79
CA MET A 95 4.20 -10.82 10.03
C MET A 95 5.13 -9.84 10.77
N SER A 96 6.45 -10.06 10.76
CA SER A 96 7.38 -9.14 11.43
C SER A 96 7.73 -7.95 10.54
N ILE A 97 7.49 -6.73 11.04
CA ILE A 97 7.86 -5.48 10.34
C ILE A 97 9.39 -5.40 10.17
N TRP A 98 10.16 -5.91 11.14
CA TRP A 98 11.62 -5.85 11.12
C TRP A 98 12.23 -6.53 9.89
N ILE A 99 11.66 -7.65 9.46
CA ILE A 99 12.12 -8.37 8.27
C ILE A 99 11.95 -7.48 7.03
N LEU A 100 10.80 -6.81 6.90
CA LEU A 100 10.53 -5.92 5.78
C LEU A 100 11.43 -4.67 5.81
N MET A 101 11.69 -4.12 7.00
CA MET A 101 12.61 -3.01 7.18
C MET A 101 14.04 -3.38 6.80
N LEU A 102 14.53 -4.57 7.18
CA LEU A 102 15.88 -5.03 6.82
C LEU A 102 16.02 -5.31 5.33
N ILE A 103 15.03 -5.98 4.71
CA ILE A 103 15.03 -6.23 3.26
C ILE A 103 15.00 -4.91 2.49
N SER A 104 14.13 -3.98 2.88
CA SER A 104 14.04 -2.66 2.22
C SER A 104 15.31 -1.83 2.41
N LEU A 105 15.94 -1.89 3.58
CA LEU A 105 17.23 -1.25 3.83
C LEU A 105 18.31 -1.81 2.89
N GLY A 106 18.46 -3.15 2.82
CA GLY A 106 19.45 -3.80 1.95
C GLY A 106 19.26 -3.46 0.47
N ILE A 107 18.06 -3.70 -0.07
CA ILE A 107 17.75 -3.43 -1.48
C ILE A 107 17.82 -1.93 -1.80
N GLY A 108 17.32 -1.08 -0.88
CA GLY A 108 17.32 0.36 -1.04
C GLY A 108 18.73 0.95 -1.09
N LEU A 109 19.62 0.50 -0.21
CA LEU A 109 21.03 0.90 -0.22
C LEU A 109 21.71 0.49 -1.52
N LEU A 110 21.52 -0.76 -1.97
CA LEU A 110 22.05 -1.24 -3.26
C LEU A 110 21.56 -0.38 -4.44
N GLY A 111 20.28 -0.02 -4.46
CA GLY A 111 19.69 0.85 -5.48
C GLY A 111 20.23 2.28 -5.47
N SER A 112 20.72 2.74 -4.31
CA SER A 112 21.23 4.11 -4.13
C SER A 112 22.73 4.27 -4.44
N ILE A 113 23.49 3.18 -4.61
CA ILE A 113 24.95 3.21 -4.81
C ILE A 113 25.37 4.17 -5.93
N ARG A 114 24.66 4.15 -7.06
CA ARG A 114 24.97 5.02 -8.22
C ARG A 114 24.41 6.43 -8.09
N ARG A 115 23.50 6.67 -7.14
CA ARG A 115 22.83 7.98 -6.96
C ARG A 115 23.54 8.87 -5.94
N GLY A 116 24.32 8.28 -5.02
CA GLY A 116 25.25 9.00 -4.16
C GLY A 116 24.59 10.06 -3.27
N GLY A 117 23.93 9.64 -2.19
CA GLY A 117 23.41 10.57 -1.18
C GLY A 117 22.49 9.91 -0.15
N PHE A 118 22.49 10.43 1.07
CA PHE A 118 21.65 9.90 2.16
C PHE A 118 20.16 10.05 1.88
N ILE A 119 19.76 11.15 1.24
CA ILE A 119 18.36 11.42 0.88
C ILE A 119 17.90 10.43 -0.20
N GLU A 120 18.74 10.17 -1.20
CA GLU A 120 18.51 9.22 -2.27
C GLU A 120 18.44 7.78 -1.73
N ALA A 121 19.27 7.45 -0.74
CA ALA A 121 19.20 6.17 -0.04
C ALA A 121 17.86 6.00 0.69
N PHE A 122 17.43 6.99 1.49
CA PHE A 122 16.12 6.94 2.16
C PHE A 122 14.98 6.81 1.16
N TRP A 123 15.03 7.56 0.06
CA TRP A 123 14.04 7.46 -0.98
C TRP A 123 13.98 6.05 -1.58
N CYS A 124 15.14 5.45 -1.91
CA CYS A 124 15.21 4.08 -2.44
C CYS A 124 14.67 3.05 -1.43
N VAL A 125 15.04 3.17 -0.16
CA VAL A 125 14.50 2.32 0.93
C VAL A 125 12.98 2.48 1.02
N GLY A 126 12.48 3.72 0.98
CA GLY A 126 11.06 4.02 1.03
C GLY A 126 10.26 3.43 -0.14
N VAL A 127 10.80 3.47 -1.35
CA VAL A 127 10.18 2.84 -2.55
C VAL A 127 10.09 1.33 -2.38
N VAL A 128 11.15 0.67 -1.90
CA VAL A 128 11.13 -0.78 -1.67
C VAL A 128 10.16 -1.15 -0.55
N LEU A 129 10.20 -0.42 0.56
CA LEU A 129 9.32 -0.66 1.71
C LEU A 129 7.84 -0.46 1.34
N GLU A 130 7.51 0.54 0.53
CA GLU A 130 6.15 0.74 0.01
C GLU A 130 5.67 -0.49 -0.77
N SER A 131 6.50 -1.04 -1.66
CA SER A 131 6.15 -2.26 -2.40
C SER A 131 5.99 -3.48 -1.49
N LEU A 132 6.84 -3.63 -0.48
CA LEU A 132 6.77 -4.75 0.48
C LEU A 132 5.64 -4.62 1.51
N SER A 133 5.12 -3.42 1.74
CA SER A 133 4.10 -3.16 2.75
C SER A 133 2.78 -3.90 2.51
N VAL A 134 2.52 -4.42 1.31
CA VAL A 134 1.34 -5.26 1.04
C VAL A 134 1.44 -6.65 1.68
N ILE A 135 2.65 -7.13 2.01
CA ILE A 135 2.90 -8.50 2.51
C ILE A 135 2.18 -8.77 3.85
N PRO A 136 2.29 -7.93 4.90
CA PRO A 136 1.56 -8.19 6.15
C PRO A 136 0.05 -8.29 5.95
N GLN A 137 -0.51 -7.48 5.05
CA GLN A 137 -1.93 -7.52 4.70
C GLN A 137 -2.31 -8.83 3.98
N LEU A 138 -1.44 -9.32 3.10
CA LEU A 138 -1.60 -10.61 2.42
C LEU A 138 -1.61 -11.77 3.43
N VAL A 139 -0.61 -11.81 4.31
CA VAL A 139 -0.47 -12.85 5.35
C VAL A 139 -1.66 -12.82 6.30
N MET A 140 -2.05 -11.64 6.79
CA MET A 140 -3.19 -11.50 7.69
C MET A 140 -4.50 -12.01 7.06
N MET A 141 -4.72 -11.76 5.76
CA MET A 141 -5.89 -12.26 5.05
C MET A 141 -5.88 -13.80 4.91
N GLN A 142 -4.71 -14.39 4.70
CA GLN A 142 -4.56 -15.85 4.64
C GLN A 142 -4.81 -16.51 6.01
N GLU A 143 -4.38 -15.87 7.10
CA GLU A 143 -4.52 -16.39 8.46
C GLU A 143 -5.93 -16.21 9.02
N SER A 144 -6.52 -15.02 8.87
CA SER A 144 -7.86 -14.72 9.41
C SER A 144 -8.98 -15.38 8.61
N GLY A 145 -8.77 -15.60 7.30
CA GLY A 145 -9.88 -15.93 6.41
C GLY A 145 -10.98 -14.86 6.45
N ASP A 146 -10.64 -13.61 6.74
CA ASP A 146 -11.58 -12.50 6.73
C ASP A 146 -11.07 -11.40 5.78
N CYS A 147 -11.93 -11.05 4.82
CA CYS A 147 -11.69 -9.94 3.90
C CYS A 147 -12.84 -8.92 3.92
N GLU A 148 -13.63 -8.86 5.00
CA GLU A 148 -14.82 -8.03 5.12
C GLU A 148 -14.55 -6.54 4.89
N SER A 149 -13.36 -6.04 5.20
CA SER A 149 -12.97 -4.64 4.96
C SER A 149 -12.56 -4.35 3.51
N MET A 150 -12.25 -5.37 2.71
CA MET A 150 -11.84 -5.24 1.31
C MET A 150 -13.03 -5.45 0.36
N ASN A 151 -13.02 -4.86 -0.83
CA ASN A 151 -13.93 -5.26 -1.91
C ASN A 151 -13.22 -5.16 -3.27
N GLY A 152 -13.82 -5.78 -4.31
CA GLY A 152 -13.22 -5.80 -5.65
C GLY A 152 -12.98 -4.42 -6.25
N ARG A 153 -13.83 -3.42 -5.92
CA ARG A 153 -13.65 -2.03 -6.40
C ARG A 153 -12.42 -1.37 -5.80
N ILE A 154 -12.18 -1.56 -4.50
CA ILE A 154 -10.98 -1.07 -3.80
C ILE A 154 -9.73 -1.62 -4.48
N LEU A 155 -9.71 -2.93 -4.75
CA LEU A 155 -8.57 -3.60 -5.38
C LEU A 155 -8.35 -3.15 -6.83
N PHE A 156 -9.43 -2.96 -7.58
CA PHE A 156 -9.37 -2.44 -8.94
C PHE A 156 -8.71 -1.05 -8.98
N TYR A 157 -9.21 -0.08 -8.19
CA TYR A 157 -8.62 1.27 -8.18
C TYR A 157 -7.16 1.27 -7.72
N TYR A 158 -6.82 0.45 -6.71
CA TYR A 158 -5.45 0.33 -6.22
C TYR A 158 -4.50 -0.24 -7.28
N SER A 159 -4.87 -1.36 -7.89
CA SER A 159 -4.03 -2.04 -8.87
C SER A 159 -3.89 -1.22 -10.16
N THR A 160 -4.98 -0.62 -10.67
CA THR A 160 -4.92 0.29 -11.82
C THR A 160 -4.01 1.48 -11.52
N GLY A 161 -4.12 2.10 -10.35
CA GLY A 161 -3.26 3.22 -9.98
C GLY A 161 -1.78 2.84 -9.91
N LYS A 162 -1.45 1.65 -9.36
CA LYS A 162 -0.08 1.11 -9.35
C LYS A 162 0.44 0.80 -10.76
N THR A 163 -0.39 0.23 -11.63
CA THR A 163 -0.03 -0.04 -13.03
C THR A 163 0.27 1.25 -13.80
N LEU A 164 -0.54 2.30 -13.64
CA LEU A 164 -0.29 3.59 -14.29
C LEU A 164 1.04 4.21 -13.84
N ASN A 165 1.38 4.11 -12.56
CA ASN A 165 2.66 4.58 -12.03
C ASN A 165 3.83 3.80 -12.63
N LEU A 166 3.72 2.47 -12.72
CA LEU A 166 4.73 1.63 -13.36
C LEU A 166 4.93 1.98 -14.84
N VAL A 167 3.84 2.20 -15.58
CA VAL A 167 3.91 2.61 -17.00
C VAL A 167 4.62 3.96 -17.15
N ASP A 168 4.34 4.94 -16.28
CA ASP A 168 5.05 6.23 -16.26
C ASP A 168 6.55 6.07 -15.92
N ASP A 169 6.88 5.20 -14.96
CA ASP A 169 8.27 4.89 -14.59
C ASP A 169 9.04 4.22 -15.74
N ILE A 170 8.44 3.26 -16.44
CA ILE A 170 9.00 2.61 -17.64
C ILE A 170 9.19 3.62 -18.77
N GLY A 171 8.16 4.41 -19.08
CA GLY A 171 8.21 5.39 -20.17
C GLY A 171 9.26 6.49 -19.97
N ARG A 172 9.66 6.75 -18.72
CA ARG A 172 10.72 7.71 -18.36
C ARG A 172 12.09 7.05 -18.12
N GLY A 173 12.24 5.75 -18.37
CA GLY A 173 13.50 5.04 -18.18
C GLY A 173 13.96 4.93 -16.73
N ARG A 174 13.06 5.00 -15.74
CA ARG A 174 13.40 4.89 -14.30
C ARG A 174 13.58 3.43 -13.90
N VAL A 175 14.68 2.80 -14.34
CA VAL A 175 14.94 1.35 -14.20
C VAL A 175 14.69 0.81 -12.79
N PHE A 176 15.23 1.46 -11.75
CA PHE A 176 15.03 1.03 -10.36
C PHE A 176 13.55 1.00 -9.96
N ASN A 177 12.80 2.07 -10.26
CA ASN A 177 11.37 2.16 -9.98
C ASN A 177 10.58 1.13 -10.77
N SER A 178 10.93 0.90 -12.03
CA SER A 178 10.26 -0.09 -12.87
C SER A 178 10.42 -1.51 -12.32
N LEU A 179 11.62 -1.88 -11.86
CA LEU A 179 11.88 -3.20 -11.26
C LEU A 179 11.10 -3.40 -9.95
N ILE A 180 11.18 -2.42 -9.04
CA ILE A 180 10.48 -2.48 -7.75
C ILE A 180 8.96 -2.39 -7.93
N GLY A 181 8.50 -1.61 -8.91
CA GLY A 181 7.10 -1.48 -9.28
C GLY A 181 6.52 -2.75 -9.88
N LEU A 182 7.28 -3.45 -10.75
CA LEU A 182 6.90 -4.75 -11.29
C LEU A 182 6.76 -5.80 -10.18
N PHE A 183 7.74 -5.85 -9.27
CA PHE A 183 7.69 -6.73 -8.11
C PHE A 183 6.49 -6.41 -7.20
N GLY A 184 6.26 -5.13 -6.91
CA GLY A 184 5.09 -4.69 -6.15
C GLY A 184 3.77 -5.06 -6.82
N LEU A 185 3.67 -4.94 -8.14
CA LEU A 185 2.48 -5.32 -8.89
C LEU A 185 2.25 -6.83 -8.85
N ALA A 186 3.31 -7.64 -8.89
CA ALA A 186 3.20 -9.10 -8.73
C ALA A 186 2.65 -9.48 -7.35
N LEU A 187 3.08 -8.81 -6.28
CA LEU A 187 2.52 -9.00 -4.94
C LEU A 187 1.03 -8.60 -4.87
N VAL A 188 0.65 -7.50 -5.54
CA VAL A 188 -0.75 -7.08 -5.65
C VAL A 188 -1.57 -8.11 -6.44
N ALA A 189 -1.02 -8.70 -7.50
CA ALA A 189 -1.68 -9.74 -8.26
C ALA A 189 -1.92 -11.00 -7.41
N ASP A 190 -0.94 -11.44 -6.61
CA ASP A 190 -1.15 -12.56 -5.68
C ASP A 190 -2.17 -12.20 -4.59
N PHE A 191 -2.15 -10.97 -4.07
CA PHE A 191 -3.18 -10.48 -3.17
C PHE A 191 -4.59 -10.59 -3.77
N ILE A 192 -4.76 -10.13 -5.00
CA ILE A 192 -6.03 -10.23 -5.72
C ILE A 192 -6.44 -11.70 -5.90
N ARG A 193 -5.50 -12.57 -6.27
CA ARG A 193 -5.73 -14.01 -6.44
C ARG A 193 -6.23 -14.66 -5.14
N VAL A 194 -5.57 -14.40 -4.02
CA VAL A 194 -5.96 -14.94 -2.71
C VAL A 194 -7.34 -14.41 -2.30
N TYR A 195 -7.61 -13.12 -2.53
CA TYR A 195 -8.91 -12.51 -2.26
C TYR A 195 -10.05 -13.20 -3.04
N TYR A 196 -9.89 -13.40 -4.35
CA TYR A 196 -10.93 -14.07 -5.16
C TYR A 196 -11.10 -15.55 -4.81
N LYS A 197 -10.00 -16.25 -4.48
CA LYS A 197 -10.06 -17.63 -3.98
C LYS A 197 -10.92 -17.69 -2.71
N HIS A 198 -10.70 -16.76 -1.78
CA HIS A 198 -11.44 -16.71 -0.53
C HIS A 198 -12.94 -16.43 -0.73
N ILE A 199 -13.29 -15.45 -1.59
CA ILE A 199 -14.70 -15.18 -1.92
C ILE A 199 -15.40 -16.40 -2.50
N ARG A 200 -14.73 -17.13 -3.41
CA ARG A 200 -15.30 -18.31 -4.02
C ARG A 200 -15.66 -19.37 -2.97
N VAL A 201 -14.74 -19.66 -2.05
CA VAL A 201 -14.97 -20.63 -0.96
C VAL A 201 -16.13 -20.21 -0.08
N ASN A 202 -16.20 -18.94 0.33
CA ASN A 202 -17.30 -18.43 1.17
C ASN A 202 -18.67 -18.53 0.49
N ILE A 203 -18.72 -18.33 -0.83
CA ILE A 203 -19.95 -18.50 -1.60
C ILE A 203 -20.35 -19.98 -1.63
N GLU A 204 -19.41 -20.89 -1.91
CA GLU A 204 -19.66 -22.34 -1.93
C GLU A 204 -20.15 -22.85 -0.57
N GLU A 205 -19.59 -22.36 0.54
CA GLU A 205 -20.05 -22.71 1.90
C GLU A 205 -21.46 -22.21 2.19
N LYS A 206 -21.80 -20.99 1.78
CA LYS A 206 -23.17 -20.45 1.93
C LYS A 206 -24.19 -21.29 1.18
N PHE A 207 -23.87 -21.74 -0.03
CA PHE A 207 -24.74 -22.64 -0.79
C PHE A 207 -24.88 -24.01 -0.14
N ARG A 208 -23.81 -24.57 0.46
CA ARG A 208 -23.89 -25.85 1.19
C ARG A 208 -24.77 -25.76 2.44
N ARG A 209 -24.74 -24.64 3.16
CA ARG A 209 -25.58 -24.43 4.36
C ARG A 209 -27.08 -24.23 4.05
N GLN A 210 -27.42 -23.96 2.79
CA GLN A 210 -28.80 -23.77 2.33
C GLN A 210 -29.43 -25.06 1.77
N LYS A 211 -28.65 -26.13 1.60
CA LYS A 211 -29.12 -27.47 1.25
C LYS A 211 -29.24 -28.32 2.50
#